data_AF-A0AAN0VNZ7-F1
#
_entry.id   AF-A0AAN0VNZ7-F1
#
_cell.length_a   1.000
_cell.length_b   1.000
_cell.length_c   1.000
_cell.angle_alpha   90.00
_cell.angle_beta   90.00
_cell.angle_gamma   90.00
#
_symmetry.space_group_name_H-M   'P 1'
#
loop_
_entity.id
_entity.type
_entity.pdbx_description
1 polymer ?
#
loop_
_entity_poly.entity_id
_entity_poly.type
_entity_poly.pdbx_seq_one_letter_code
_entity_poly.pdbx_strand_id
1 'polypeptide(L)'
;MVYVPKDTNDLRLGMEVYVGDVPDFDDQDNEIFPNSVVALGFERGYMQEHLQDVIDLAYKQKPTASTEEVVQCLNHYAKYDDFLDLC
;
A
#
# COMPACT_ATOMS: atom_id res chain seq x y z
N MET A 1 -5.59 -0.47 7.01
CA MET A 1 -4.17 -0.61 6.63
C MET A 1 -4.04 -1.67 5.55
N VAL A 2 -3.12 -1.49 4.59
CA VAL A 2 -2.76 -2.52 3.60
C VAL A 2 -1.43 -3.15 3.97
N TYR A 3 -1.42 -4.46 4.02
CA TYR A 3 -0.27 -5.28 4.37
C TYR A 3 0.17 -6.10 3.17
N VAL A 4 1.49 -6.23 3.00
CA VAL A 4 2.13 -6.94 1.90
C VAL A 4 2.92 -8.14 2.44
N PRO A 5 3.21 -9.17 1.63
CA PRO A 5 4.11 -10.24 2.04
C PRO A 5 5.46 -9.66 2.48
N LYS A 6 6.12 -10.30 3.46
CA LYS A 6 7.47 -9.89 3.88
C LYS A 6 8.45 -9.83 2.71
N ASP A 7 9.43 -8.92 2.82
CA ASP A 7 10.48 -8.69 1.81
C ASP A 7 9.92 -8.22 0.46
N THR A 8 8.76 -7.54 0.47
CA THR A 8 8.18 -6.96 -0.75
C THR A 8 8.80 -5.61 -1.04
N ASN A 9 9.69 -5.55 -2.04
CA ASN A 9 10.26 -4.27 -2.50
C ASN A 9 9.24 -3.41 -3.27
N ASP A 10 8.54 -4.02 -4.23
CA ASP A 10 7.59 -3.34 -5.12
C ASP A 10 6.34 -4.22 -5.26
N LEU A 11 5.17 -3.58 -5.32
CA LEU A 11 3.91 -4.22 -5.70
C LEU A 11 3.99 -4.76 -7.13
N ARG A 12 3.30 -5.88 -7.35
CA ARG A 12 3.24 -6.57 -8.65
C ARG A 12 1.79 -6.94 -8.97
N LEU A 13 1.47 -7.04 -10.25
CA LEU A 13 0.16 -7.50 -10.68
C LEU A 13 -0.13 -8.90 -10.12
N GLY A 14 -1.37 -9.09 -9.66
CA GLY A 14 -1.80 -10.37 -9.08
C GLY A 14 -1.19 -10.69 -7.72
N MET A 15 -0.46 -9.76 -7.10
CA MET A 15 0.04 -9.93 -5.73
C MET A 15 -1.14 -9.95 -4.75
N GLU A 16 -1.13 -10.94 -3.86
CA GLU A 16 -2.08 -11.00 -2.75
C GLU A 16 -1.64 -10.04 -1.66
N VAL A 17 -2.56 -9.16 -1.25
CA VAL A 17 -2.38 -8.21 -0.16
C VAL A 17 -3.47 -8.47 0.90
N TYR A 18 -3.18 -8.11 2.14
CA TYR A 18 -4.15 -8.18 3.22
C TYR A 18 -4.61 -6.78 3.60
N VAL A 19 -5.92 -6.54 3.58
CA VAL A 19 -6.52 -5.28 4.04
C VAL A 19 -7.17 -5.53 5.39
N GLY A 20 -6.74 -4.81 6.41
CA GLY A 20 -7.23 -5.01 7.78
C GLY A 20 -7.10 -3.77 8.66
N ASP A 21 -7.29 -3.99 9.95
CA ASP A 21 -7.20 -2.95 10.98
C ASP A 21 -5.83 -2.28 11.01
N VAL A 22 -5.78 -1.07 11.56
CA VAL A 22 -4.50 -0.37 11.78
C VAL A 22 -3.76 -1.00 12.96
N PRO A 23 -2.41 -0.96 12.98
CA PRO A 23 -1.64 -1.36 14.14
C PRO A 23 -2.01 -0.51 15.37
N ASP A 24 -1.99 -1.14 16.54
CA ASP A 24 -2.11 -0.47 17.83
C ASP A 24 -0.72 -0.11 18.38
N PHE A 25 -0.65 0.55 19.52
CA PHE A 25 0.61 0.87 20.20
C PHE A 25 0.58 0.40 21.65
N ASP A 26 1.69 -0.18 22.13
CA ASP A 26 1.83 -0.53 23.54
C ASP A 26 2.19 0.71 24.40
N ASP A 27 2.27 0.52 25.72
CA ASP A 27 2.63 1.59 26.67
C ASP A 27 4.06 2.17 26.46
N GLN A 28 4.87 1.53 25.62
CA GLN A 28 6.22 1.94 25.25
C GLN A 28 6.29 2.50 23.81
N ASP A 29 5.15 2.78 23.18
CA ASP A 29 5.02 3.30 21.82
C ASP A 29 5.54 2.33 20.74
N ASN A 30 5.59 1.03 21.04
CA ASN A 30 5.90 0.01 20.04
C ASN A 30 4.65 -0.36 19.24
N GLU A 31 4.80 -0.42 17.91
CA GLU A 31 3.73 -0.79 16.98
C GLU A 31 3.35 -2.28 17.15
N ILE A 32 2.09 -2.54 17.51
CA ILE A 32 1.49 -3.88 17.62
C ILE A 32 0.64 -4.14 16.38
N PHE A 33 1.11 -5.07 15.54
CA PHE A 33 0.35 -5.51 14.38
C PHE A 33 -0.83 -6.43 14.76
N PRO A 34 -1.94 -6.40 13.99
CA PRO A 34 -3.02 -7.35 14.18
C PRO A 34 -2.54 -8.81 14.09
N ASN A 35 -3.09 -9.68 14.94
CA ASN A 35 -2.69 -11.10 15.00
C ASN A 35 -2.78 -11.82 13.65
N SER A 36 -3.76 -11.46 12.81
CA SER A 36 -3.90 -12.02 11.46
C SER A 36 -2.70 -11.69 10.56
N VAL A 37 -2.19 -10.47 10.63
CA VAL A 37 -1.03 -10.00 9.85
C VAL A 37 0.23 -10.75 10.26
N VAL A 38 0.45 -10.87 11.58
CA VAL A 38 1.60 -11.59 12.14
C VAL A 38 1.55 -13.07 11.77
N ALA A 39 0.38 -13.71 11.89
CA ALA A 39 0.19 -15.12 11.59
C ALA A 39 0.39 -15.45 10.11
N LEU A 40 0.05 -14.54 9.20
CA LEU A 40 0.21 -14.70 7.76
C LEU A 40 1.62 -14.36 7.27
N GLY A 41 2.49 -13.80 8.11
CA GLY A 41 3.84 -13.40 7.73
C GLY A 41 3.87 -12.17 6.81
N PHE A 42 2.95 -11.24 7.01
CA PHE A 42 2.88 -9.98 6.27
C PHE A 42 3.60 -8.85 7.02
N GLU A 43 3.90 -7.77 6.32
CA GLU A 43 4.47 -6.54 6.84
C GLU A 43 3.65 -5.31 6.40
N ARG A 44 3.94 -4.15 7.00
CA ARG A 44 3.24 -2.91 6.68
C ARG A 44 3.54 -2.48 5.25
N GLY A 45 2.50 -2.34 4.43
CA GLY A 45 2.59 -1.79 3.08
C GLY A 45 2.19 -0.32 3.05
N TYR A 46 0.89 -0.06 2.93
CA TYR A 46 0.35 1.27 2.69
C TYR A 46 -0.71 1.65 3.72
N MET A 47 -0.70 2.92 4.13
CA MET A 47 -1.86 3.51 4.77
C MET A 47 -3.02 3.55 3.77
N GLN A 48 -4.24 3.33 4.28
CA GLN A 48 -5.43 3.27 3.43
C GLN A 48 -5.67 4.58 2.69
N GLU A 49 -5.43 5.71 3.36
CA GLU A 49 -5.56 7.04 2.77
C GLU A 49 -4.57 7.25 1.62
N HIS A 50 -3.30 6.90 1.81
CA HIS A 50 -2.28 7.02 0.76
C HIS A 50 -2.63 6.15 -0.46
N LEU A 51 -3.08 4.91 -0.23
CA LEU A 51 -3.49 4.02 -1.32
C LEU A 51 -4.68 4.60 -2.09
N GLN A 52 -5.66 5.16 -1.37
CA GLN A 52 -6.82 5.81 -1.99
C GLN A 52 -6.41 7.04 -2.81
N ASP A 53 -5.60 7.93 -2.25
CA ASP A 53 -5.17 9.17 -2.91
C ASP A 53 -4.41 8.89 -4.22
N VAL A 54 -3.50 7.91 -4.21
CA VAL A 54 -2.74 7.52 -5.40
C VAL A 54 -3.64 6.94 -6.49
N ILE A 55 -4.59 6.08 -6.11
CA ILE A 55 -5.54 5.48 -7.06
C ILE A 55 -6.48 6.55 -7.64
N ASP A 56 -7.05 7.40 -6.77
CA ASP A 56 -7.96 8.47 -7.18
C ASP A 56 -7.28 9.45 -8.12
N LEU A 57 -6.03 9.84 -7.83
CA LEU A 57 -5.26 10.72 -8.71
C LEU A 57 -4.93 10.06 -10.06
N ALA A 58 -4.53 8.79 -10.07
CA ALA A 58 -4.23 8.06 -11.31
C ALA A 58 -5.44 8.05 -12.26
N TYR A 59 -6.64 7.72 -11.76
CA TYR A 59 -7.85 7.73 -12.58
C TYR A 59 -8.39 9.14 -12.88
N LYS A 60 -8.07 10.13 -12.05
CA LYS A 60 -8.39 11.54 -12.35
C LYS A 60 -7.53 12.09 -13.48
N GLN A 61 -6.24 11.77 -13.52
CA GLN A 61 -5.33 12.14 -14.61
C GLN A 61 -5.69 11.37 -15.88
N LYS A 62 -5.84 10.04 -15.77
CA LYS A 62 -6.13 9.14 -16.87
C LYS A 62 -7.30 8.21 -16.52
N PRO A 63 -8.54 8.54 -16.91
CA PRO A 63 -9.71 7.69 -16.64
C PRO A 63 -9.64 6.27 -17.21
N THR A 64 -8.73 6.04 -18.15
CA THR A 64 -8.44 4.74 -18.77
C THR A 64 -7.15 4.09 -18.25
N ALA A 65 -6.63 4.55 -17.10
CA ALA A 65 -5.42 4.00 -16.50
C ALA A 65 -5.54 2.47 -16.35
N SER A 66 -4.51 1.76 -16.80
CA SER A 66 -4.46 0.31 -16.64
C SER A 66 -4.05 -0.06 -15.20
N THR A 67 -4.28 -1.32 -14.81
CA THR A 67 -3.84 -1.80 -13.50
C THR A 67 -2.32 -1.70 -13.34
N GLU A 68 -1.57 -1.88 -14.42
CA GLU A 68 -0.11 -1.69 -14.45
C GLU A 68 0.30 -0.26 -14.12
N GLU A 69 -0.39 0.72 -14.70
CA GLU A 69 -0.12 2.15 -14.46
C GLU A 69 -0.44 2.52 -13.00
N VAL A 70 -1.54 2.00 -12.46
CA VAL A 70 -1.88 2.20 -11.05
C VAL A 70 -0.83 1.59 -10.12
N VAL A 71 -0.34 0.37 -10.42
CA VAL A 71 0.74 -0.27 -9.65
C VAL A 71 2.04 0.55 -9.74
N GLN A 72 2.36 1.12 -10.91
CA GLN A 72 3.51 2.01 -11.06
C GLN A 72 3.38 3.28 -10.21
N CYS A 73 2.20 3.91 -10.15
CA CYS A 73 1.95 5.05 -9.28
C CYS A 73 2.13 4.69 -7.80
N LEU A 74 1.61 3.54 -7.35
CA LEU A 74 1.75 3.07 -5.97
C LEU A 74 3.21 2.79 -5.58
N ASN A 75 3.98 2.16 -6.47
CA ASN A 75 5.41 1.90 -6.25
C ASN A 75 6.22 3.20 -6.28
N HIS A 76 5.88 4.14 -7.16
CA HIS A 76 6.50 5.46 -7.20
C HIS A 76 6.28 6.21 -5.88
N TYR A 77 5.03 6.26 -5.40
CA TYR A 77 4.69 6.92 -4.15
C TYR A 77 5.41 6.30 -2.95
N ALA A 78 5.44 4.96 -2.85
CA ALA A 78 6.17 4.29 -1.76
C ALA A 78 7.68 4.62 -1.73
N LYS A 79 8.27 4.89 -2.89
CA LYS A 79 9.70 5.15 -3.02
C LYS A 79 10.08 6.62 -2.86
N TYR A 80 9.24 7.54 -3.34
CA TYR A 80 9.56 8.95 -3.47
C TYR A 80 8.72 9.86 -2.58
N ASP A 81 7.68 9.32 -1.91
CA ASP A 81 6.68 10.10 -1.15
C ASP A 81 6.07 11.24 -2.00
N ASP A 82 5.89 10.96 -3.30
CA ASP A 82 5.42 11.90 -4.31
C ASP A 82 4.49 11.18 -5.31
N PHE A 83 3.63 11.94 -5.97
CA PHE A 83 2.70 11.40 -6.95
C PHE A 83 3.32 11.32 -8.34
N LEU A 84 3.21 10.13 -8.96
CA LEU A 84 3.56 9.98 -10.38
C LEU A 84 2.48 10.63 -11.26
N ASP A 85 2.90 11.49 -12.18
CA ASP A 85 2.05 12.03 -13.24
C ASP A 85 1.94 11.04 -14.41
N LEU A 86 0.71 10.65 -14.75
CA LEU A 86 0.41 9.71 -15.84
C LEU A 86 0.23 10.38 -17.21
N CYS A 87 0.20 11.71 -17.28
CA CYS A 87 -0.02 12.53 -18.48
C CYS A 87 -1.39 12.39 -19.18
#